data_AF-A0AAD8NVB3-F1
#
_entry.id   AF-A0AAD8NVB3-F1
#
_cell.length_a   1.000
_cell.length_b   1.000
_cell.length_c   1.000
_cell.angle_alpha   90.00
_cell.angle_beta   90.00
_cell.angle_gamma   90.00
#
_symmetry.space_group_name_H-M   'P 1'
#
loop_
_entity.id
_entity.type
_entity.pdbx_description
1 polymer ?
#
loop_
_entity_poly.entity_id
_entity_poly.type
_entity_poly.pdbx_seq_one_letter_code
_entity_poly.pdbx_strand_id
1 'polypeptide(L)'
;MFTTAVKYLGTKPKPAVKALEPRFRPEQNQTITRAIFEILKEHGPLSVAQTWERVQEVGVKDLTSKTQMKTVLRWMKQRQKLKQICNHIGPNKQFLYTTWFNPPPTVTPPRSGAVKPSKTKAT
;
A
#
# COMPACT_ATOMS: atom_id res chain seq x y z
N MET A 1 2.35 1.58 45.96
CA MET A 1 2.93 2.04 44.68
C MET A 1 3.70 0.92 43.92
N PHE A 2 3.25 -0.34 43.95
CA PHE A 2 3.99 -1.48 43.35
C PHE A 2 3.26 -2.19 42.21
N THR A 3 2.03 -1.79 41.89
CA THR A 3 1.17 -2.46 40.91
C THR A 3 1.46 -2.09 39.45
N THR A 4 2.19 -1.00 39.20
CA THR A 4 2.48 -0.52 37.83
C THR A 4 3.66 -1.26 37.18
N ALA A 5 4.56 -1.85 37.97
CA ALA A 5 5.75 -2.54 37.45
C ALA A 5 5.43 -3.89 36.77
N VAL A 6 4.37 -4.57 37.20
CA VAL A 6 4.00 -5.90 36.67
C VAL A 6 3.49 -5.83 35.22
N LYS A 7 2.94 -4.68 34.78
CA LYS A 7 2.48 -4.51 33.40
C LYS A 7 3.63 -4.39 32.38
N TYR A 8 4.82 -3.97 32.80
CA TYR A 8 5.96 -3.85 31.89
C TYR A 8 6.66 -5.18 31.62
N LEU A 9 6.64 -6.13 32.56
CA LEU A 9 7.25 -7.46 32.37
C LEU A 9 6.41 -8.41 31.49
N GLY A 10 5.12 -8.12 31.27
CA GLY A 10 4.21 -8.97 30.49
C GLY A 10 4.13 -8.65 28.99
N THR A 11 4.73 -7.54 28.53
CA THR A 11 4.78 -7.23 27.10
C THR A 11 5.88 -8.03 26.43
N LYS A 12 5.53 -9.22 25.92
CA LYS A 12 6.43 -9.99 25.07
C LYS A 12 6.94 -9.06 23.95
N PRO A 13 8.26 -8.91 23.77
CA PRO A 13 8.79 -8.14 22.65
C PRO A 13 8.22 -8.74 21.37
N LYS A 14 7.75 -7.88 20.46
CA LYS A 14 7.21 -8.32 19.17
C LYS A 14 8.19 -9.33 18.59
N PRO A 15 7.74 -10.56 18.27
CA PRO A 15 8.63 -11.58 17.73
C PRO A 15 9.39 -10.95 16.57
N ALA A 16 10.71 -11.13 16.53
CA ALA A 16 11.55 -10.68 15.44
C ALA A 16 11.03 -11.37 14.17
N VAL A 17 10.09 -10.70 13.49
CA VAL A 17 9.49 -11.18 12.25
C VAL A 17 10.65 -11.19 11.28
N LYS A 18 11.20 -12.38 11.01
CA LYS A 18 12.27 -12.53 10.03
C LYS A 18 11.84 -11.75 8.80
N ALA A 19 12.71 -10.85 8.33
CA ALA A 19 12.49 -10.22 7.04
C ALA A 19 12.13 -11.34 6.06
N LEU A 20 11.00 -11.23 5.37
CA LEU A 20 10.65 -12.21 4.36
C LEU A 20 11.78 -12.11 3.33
N GLU A 21 12.75 -13.00 3.42
CA GLU A 21 13.82 -13.04 2.43
C GLU A 21 13.11 -13.34 1.10
N PRO A 22 13.22 -12.45 0.10
CA PRO A 22 12.70 -12.74 -1.21
C PRO A 22 13.38 -14.03 -1.65
N ARG A 23 12.60 -15.00 -2.13
CA ARG A 23 13.15 -16.23 -2.74
C ARG A 23 13.95 -15.98 -4.04
N PHE A 24 14.32 -14.74 -4.32
CA PHE A 24 14.95 -14.28 -5.55
C PHE A 24 16.39 -13.83 -5.28
N ARG A 25 17.28 -13.99 -6.28
CA ARG A 25 18.67 -13.52 -6.20
C ARG A 25 18.72 -12.00 -5.90
N PRO A 26 19.66 -11.55 -5.04
CA PRO A 26 19.74 -10.14 -4.61
C PRO A 26 19.97 -9.15 -5.76
N GLU A 27 20.72 -9.55 -6.79
CA GLU A 27 20.99 -8.75 -8.00
C GLU A 27 19.69 -8.43 -8.77
N GLN A 28 18.91 -9.47 -9.09
CA GLN A 28 17.65 -9.37 -9.83
C GLN A 28 16.62 -8.52 -9.09
N ASN A 29 16.62 -8.60 -7.75
CA ASN A 29 15.71 -7.82 -6.91
C ASN A 29 15.91 -6.32 -7.08
N GLN A 30 17.15 -5.84 -7.24
CA GLN A 30 17.40 -4.40 -7.31
C GLN A 30 16.85 -3.79 -8.59
N THR A 31 17.09 -4.43 -9.74
CA THR A 31 16.61 -3.96 -11.04
C THR A 31 15.08 -3.92 -11.08
N ILE A 32 14.43 -5.01 -10.65
CA ILE A 32 12.97 -5.08 -10.55
C ILE A 32 12.43 -3.99 -9.61
N THR A 33 13.02 -3.87 -8.42
CA THR A 33 12.56 -2.93 -7.39
C THR A 33 12.65 -1.50 -7.90
N ARG A 34 13.72 -1.16 -8.62
CA ARG A 34 13.91 0.16 -9.23
C ARG A 34 12.87 0.42 -10.33
N ALA A 35 12.66 -0.54 -11.24
CA ALA A 35 11.66 -0.42 -12.30
C ALA A 35 10.25 -0.19 -11.74
N ILE A 36 9.82 -1.00 -10.75
CA ILE A 36 8.52 -0.83 -10.09
C ILE A 36 8.43 0.52 -9.38
N PHE A 37 9.52 0.98 -8.76
CA PHE A 37 9.54 2.27 -8.07
C PHE A 37 9.37 3.45 -9.04
N GLU A 38 10.05 3.43 -10.18
CA GLU A 38 9.89 4.48 -11.20
C GLU A 38 8.47 4.49 -11.78
N ILE A 39 7.87 3.32 -12.07
CA ILE A 39 6.47 3.23 -12.53
C ILE A 39 5.50 3.84 -11.52
N LEU A 40 5.70 3.55 -10.23
CA LEU A 40 4.85 4.11 -9.15
C LEU A 40 5.10 5.60 -8.93
N LYS A 41 6.32 6.08 -9.20
CA LYS A 41 6.67 7.50 -9.11
C LYS A 41 6.02 8.31 -10.25
N GLU A 42 6.04 7.77 -11.46
CA GLU A 42 5.49 8.41 -12.67
C GLU A 42 3.95 8.49 -12.64
N HIS A 43 3.28 7.41 -12.26
CA HIS A 43 1.81 7.34 -12.32
C HIS A 43 1.09 7.62 -10.99
N GLY A 44 1.82 7.68 -9.88
CA GLY A 44 1.24 7.88 -8.55
C GLY A 44 0.64 6.59 -7.95
N PRO A 45 -0.33 6.69 -7.03
CA PRO A 45 -0.84 5.55 -6.29
C PRO A 45 -1.66 4.61 -7.17
N LEU A 46 -1.08 3.46 -7.51
CA LEU A 46 -1.70 2.45 -8.38
C LEU A 46 -2.18 1.22 -7.59
N SER A 47 -3.21 0.57 -8.13
CA SER A 47 -3.63 -0.75 -7.65
C SER A 47 -2.70 -1.85 -8.16
N VAL A 48 -2.68 -3.00 -7.48
CA VAL A 48 -1.84 -4.16 -7.87
C VAL A 48 -2.07 -4.61 -9.31
N ALA A 49 -3.31 -4.53 -9.80
CA ALA A 49 -3.65 -4.92 -11.17
C ALA A 49 -3.05 -3.93 -12.18
N GLN A 50 -3.26 -2.63 -11.97
CA GLN A 50 -2.72 -1.58 -12.82
C GLN A 50 -1.19 -1.57 -12.83
N THR A 51 -0.55 -1.79 -11.68
CA THR A 51 0.92 -1.91 -11.62
C THR A 51 1.42 -3.07 -12.47
N TRP A 52 0.71 -4.20 -12.50
CA TRP A 52 1.10 -5.35 -13.32
C TRP A 52 1.01 -5.05 -14.82
N GLU A 53 -0.08 -4.43 -15.26
CA GLU A 53 -0.26 -4.04 -16.66
C GLU A 53 0.89 -3.13 -17.13
N ARG A 54 1.26 -2.12 -16.33
CA ARG A 54 2.37 -1.21 -16.64
C ARG A 54 3.74 -1.88 -16.62
N VAL A 55 3.96 -2.83 -15.71
CA VAL A 55 5.20 -3.62 -15.70
C VAL A 55 5.32 -4.48 -16.97
N GLN A 56 4.21 -4.99 -17.49
CA GLN A 56 4.19 -5.72 -18.76
C GLN A 56 4.47 -4.79 -19.95
N GLU A 57 3.92 -3.58 -19.97
CA GLU A 57 4.21 -2.56 -20.99
C GLU A 57 5.70 -2.17 -21.03
N VAL A 58 6.33 -2.02 -19.85
CA VAL A 58 7.77 -1.70 -19.72
C VAL A 58 8.68 -2.89 -20.05
N GLY A 59 8.14 -4.12 -20.11
CA GLY A 59 8.89 -5.30 -20.57
C GLY A 59 9.98 -5.77 -19.60
N VAL A 60 9.71 -5.75 -18.29
CA VAL A 60 10.67 -6.26 -17.28
C VAL A 60 10.81 -7.78 -17.39
N LYS A 61 11.89 -8.24 -18.04
CA LYS A 61 12.17 -9.67 -18.34
C LYS A 61 12.18 -10.58 -17.11
N ASP A 62 12.45 -10.01 -15.94
CA ASP A 62 12.63 -10.75 -14.69
C ASP A 62 11.33 -11.01 -13.90
N LEU A 63 10.19 -10.44 -14.33
CA LEU A 63 8.88 -10.65 -13.70
C LEU A 63 7.98 -11.51 -14.58
N THR A 64 7.95 -12.82 -14.33
CA THR A 64 7.18 -13.74 -15.17
C THR A 64 5.73 -13.92 -14.73
N SER A 65 5.39 -13.59 -13.47
CA SER A 65 4.02 -13.74 -12.97
C SER A 65 3.58 -12.65 -11.99
N LYS A 66 2.27 -12.39 -11.98
CA LYS A 66 1.60 -11.49 -11.03
C LYS A 66 1.85 -11.88 -9.57
N THR A 67 1.99 -13.17 -9.29
CA THR A 67 2.31 -13.68 -7.94
C THR A 67 3.73 -13.30 -7.52
N GLN A 68 4.71 -13.39 -8.43
CA GLN A 68 6.07 -12.92 -8.16
C GLN A 68 6.09 -11.41 -7.89
N MET A 69 5.39 -10.62 -8.70
CA MET A 69 5.23 -9.18 -8.47
C MET A 69 4.64 -8.88 -7.09
N LYS A 70 3.60 -9.60 -6.67
CA LYS A 70 2.97 -9.43 -5.36
C LYS A 70 3.93 -9.72 -4.20
N THR A 71 4.80 -10.71 -4.36
CA THR A 71 5.87 -11.01 -3.38
C THR A 71 6.88 -9.87 -3.32
N VAL A 72 7.29 -9.32 -4.46
CA VAL A 72 8.20 -8.16 -4.53
C VAL A 72 7.56 -6.92 -3.89
N LEU A 73 6.31 -6.61 -4.19
CA LEU A 73 5.58 -5.49 -3.56
C LEU A 73 5.47 -5.67 -2.04
N ARG A 74 5.21 -6.89 -1.56
CA ARG A 74 5.20 -7.21 -0.12
C ARG A 74 6.57 -7.01 0.51
N TRP A 75 7.63 -7.42 -0.18
CA TRP A 75 9.01 -7.23 0.27
C TRP A 75 9.40 -5.75 0.32
N MET A 76 9.10 -4.98 -0.72
CA MET A 76 9.32 -3.53 -0.78
C MET A 76 8.56 -2.80 0.34
N LYS A 77 7.33 -3.24 0.64
CA LYS A 77 6.56 -2.73 1.79
C LYS A 77 7.23 -3.05 3.12
N GLN A 78 7.76 -4.25 3.31
CA GLN A 78 8.44 -4.62 4.56
C GLN A 78 9.73 -3.82 4.79
N ARG A 79 10.46 -3.53 3.71
CA ARG A 79 11.64 -2.65 3.71
C ARG A 79 11.31 -1.15 3.75
N GLN A 80 10.04 -0.81 3.97
CA GLN A 80 9.52 0.57 4.00
C GLN A 80 9.81 1.39 2.74
N LYS A 81 10.01 0.77 1.57
CA LYS A 81 10.18 1.49 0.30
C LYS A 81 8.85 1.97 -0.29
N LEU A 82 7.76 1.25 0.01
CA LEU A 82 6.40 1.56 -0.43
C LEU A 82 5.44 1.60 0.75
N LYS A 83 4.40 2.42 0.63
CA LYS A 83 3.28 2.50 1.57
C LYS A 83 2.01 2.02 0.89
N GLN A 84 1.25 1.17 1.58
CA GLN A 84 -0.06 0.73 1.11
C GLN A 84 -1.14 1.64 1.71
N ILE A 85 -1.96 2.25 0.87
CA ILE A 85 -3.10 3.08 1.24
C ILE A 85 -4.38 2.30 0.94
N CYS A 86 -5.38 2.45 1.79
CA CYS A 86 -6.73 1.97 1.52
C CYS A 86 -7.57 3.16 1.03
N ASN A 87 -8.02 3.10 -0.20
CA ASN A 87 -9.02 4.02 -0.74
C ASN A 87 -10.39 3.34 -0.63
N HIS A 88 -11.30 3.93 0.15
CA HIS A 88 -12.63 3.38 0.35
C HIS A 88 -13.59 4.04 -0.64
N ILE A 89 -14.12 3.25 -1.58
CA ILE A 89 -15.07 3.71 -2.59
C ILE A 89 -16.41 3.06 -2.26
N GLY A 90 -17.23 3.76 -1.47
CA GLY A 90 -18.50 3.23 -0.96
C GLY A 90 -18.26 2.00 -0.07
N PRO A 91 -18.83 0.82 -0.36
CA PRO A 91 -18.59 -0.41 0.40
C PRO A 91 -17.31 -1.16 -0.03
N ASN A 92 -16.69 -0.79 -1.15
CA ASN A 92 -15.55 -1.50 -1.70
C ASN A 92 -14.22 -0.91 -1.21
N LYS A 93 -13.30 -1.79 -0.78
CA LYS A 93 -11.95 -1.43 -0.35
C LYS A 93 -10.97 -1.59 -1.50
N GLN A 94 -10.43 -0.49 -1.99
CA GLN A 94 -9.35 -0.50 -2.97
C GLN A 94 -8.01 -0.30 -2.24
N PHE A 95 -7.06 -1.20 -2.47
CA PHE A 95 -5.71 -1.05 -1.95
C PHE A 95 -4.78 -0.52 -3.02
N LEU A 96 -4.14 0.61 -2.73
CA LEU A 96 -3.21 1.30 -3.61
C LEU A 96 -1.80 1.27 -3.00
N TYR A 97 -0.79 1.19 -3.84
CA TYR A 97 0.61 1.31 -3.43
C TYR A 97 1.12 2.70 -3.83
N THR A 98 1.73 3.41 -2.89
CA THR A 98 2.36 4.71 -3.12
C THR A 98 3.82 4.68 -2.68
N THR A 99 4.64 5.52 -3.31
CA THR A 99 6.00 5.83 -2.88
C THR A 99 5.96 6.92 -1.80
N TRP A 100 6.89 6.89 -0.83
CA TRP A 100 6.97 7.88 0.25
C TRP A 100 7.23 9.32 -0.23
N PHE A 101 7.75 9.48 -1.45
CA PHE A 101 8.09 10.78 -2.02
C PHE A 101 6.91 11.50 -2.67
N ASN A 102 5.80 10.82 -2.96
CA ASN A 102 4.60 11.48 -3.47
C ASN A 102 3.66 11.74 -2.30
N PRO A 103 3.29 13.01 -2.02
CA PRO A 103 2.21 13.28 -1.09
C PRO A 103 0.98 12.50 -1.59
N PRO A 104 0.21 11.84 -0.70
CA PRO A 104 -1.00 11.16 -1.13
C PRO A 104 -1.84 12.19 -1.90
N PRO A 105 -2.35 11.86 -3.11
CA PRO A 105 -3.33 12.73 -3.74
C PRO A 105 -4.41 12.95 -2.69
N THR A 106 -4.71 14.20 -2.42
CA THR A 106 -5.70 14.63 -1.44
C THR A 106 -6.93 13.77 -1.69
N VAL A 107 -7.15 12.78 -0.82
CA VAL A 107 -8.30 11.89 -0.91
C VAL A 107 -9.45 12.77 -0.49
N THR A 108 -10.01 13.55 -1.42
CA THR A 108 -11.23 14.30 -1.18
C THR A 108 -12.26 13.27 -0.78
N PRO A 109 -12.75 13.26 0.48
CA PRO A 109 -13.90 12.44 0.79
C PRO A 109 -15.00 12.87 -0.18
N PRO A 110 -15.79 11.94 -0.75
CA PRO A 110 -16.97 12.33 -1.49
C PRO A 110 -17.78 13.21 -0.54
N ARG A 111 -17.98 14.48 -0.94
CA ARG A 111 -18.73 15.49 -0.20
C ARG A 111 -20.08 14.85 0.11
N SER A 112 -20.25 14.37 1.34
CA SER A 112 -21.49 13.75 1.80
C SER A 112 -22.60 14.73 1.48
N GLY A 113 -23.54 14.29 0.65
CA GLY A 113 -24.61 15.11 0.12
C GLY A 113 -25.32 15.83 1.27
N ALA A 114 -25.31 17.16 1.22
CA ALA A 114 -26.17 17.97 2.06
C ALA A 114 -27.63 17.65 1.67
N VAL A 115 -28.23 16.69 2.36
CA VAL A 115 -29.69 16.54 2.40
C VAL A 115 -30.23 17.80 3.05
N LYS A 116 -30.71 18.74 2.22
CA LYS A 116 -31.52 19.86 2.70
C LYS A 116 -32.87 19.28 3.11
N PRO A 117 -33.33 19.44 4.37
CA PRO A 117 -34.71 19.11 4.69
C PRO A 117 -35.61 20.11 3.98
N SER A 118 -36.41 19.62 3.02
CA SER A 118 -37.50 20.36 2.41
C SER A 118 -38.53 20.68 3.49
N LYS A 119 -38.53 21.95 3.96
CA LYS A 119 -39.69 22.51 4.66
C LYS A 119 -40.83 22.62 3.64
N THR A 120 -41.83 21.76 3.75
CA THR A 120 -43.17 22.03 3.22
C THR A 120 -44.09 22.36 4.39
N LYS A 121 -44.40 23.65 4.52
CA LYS A 121 -45.46 24.20 5.36
C LYS A 121 -46.34 25.06 4.45
N ALA A 122 -47.57 24.62 4.22
CA ALA A 122 -48.74 25.33 3.66
C ALA A 122 -49.75 24.20 3.37
N THR A 123 -51.02 24.22 3.76
CA THR A 123 -51.93 25.18 4.40
C THR A 123 -53.09 24.33 4.90
#